data_AF-A0A497AX05-F1
#
_entry.id   AF-A0A497AX05-F1
#
_cell.length_a   1.000
_cell.length_b   1.000
_cell.length_c   1.000
_cell.angle_alpha   90.00
_cell.angle_beta   90.00
_cell.angle_gamma   90.00
#
_symmetry.space_group_name_H-M   'P 1'
#
loop_
_entity.id
_entity.type
_entity.pdbx_description
1 polymer ?
#
loop_
_entity_poly.entity_id
_entity_poly.type
_entity_poly.pdbx_seq_one_letter_code
_entity_poly.pdbx_strand_id
1 'polypeptide(L)'
;MANVEAMKAYIISSLDLLPPESLELLKEFVAFLRSRVAEEEEPVRKGTAEELAGSPLVGLWADREDIGDSVEFVRKLREQIERRHYG
;
A
#
# COMPACT_ATOMS: atom_id res chain seq x y z
N MET A 1 -22.54 -24.21 -6.17
CA MET A 1 -23.03 -23.70 -4.86
C MET A 1 -22.80 -24.69 -3.72
N ALA A 2 -22.96 -26.01 -3.89
CA ALA A 2 -22.70 -27.01 -2.84
C ALA A 2 -21.30 -26.97 -2.19
N ASN A 3 -20.27 -26.53 -2.92
CA ASN A 3 -18.89 -26.47 -2.42
C ASN A 3 -18.67 -25.33 -1.40
N VAL A 4 -19.27 -24.15 -1.62
CA VAL A 4 -19.07 -22.99 -0.74
C VAL A 4 -19.77 -23.21 0.61
N GLU A 5 -20.95 -23.83 0.59
CA GLU A 5 -21.70 -24.09 1.82
C GLU A 5 -21.01 -25.15 2.69
N ALA A 6 -20.49 -26.21 2.06
CA ALA A 6 -19.69 -27.22 2.75
C ALA A 6 -18.40 -26.62 3.35
N MET A 7 -17.74 -25.72 2.62
CA MET A 7 -16.54 -25.02 3.10
C MET A 7 -16.85 -24.13 4.32
N LYS A 8 -17.97 -23.38 4.28
CA LYS A 8 -18.40 -22.55 5.42
C LYS A 8 -18.71 -23.40 6.65
N ALA A 9 -19.43 -24.50 6.48
CA ALA A 9 -19.74 -25.42 7.57
C ALA A 9 -18.47 -26.00 8.21
N TYR A 10 -17.50 -26.40 7.38
CA TYR A 10 -16.21 -26.88 7.86
C TYR A 10 -15.46 -25.81 8.68
N ILE A 11 -15.38 -24.57 8.16
CA ILE A 11 -14.71 -23.46 8.86
C ILE A 11 -15.36 -23.22 10.21
N ILE A 12 -16.69 -23.11 10.26
CA ILE A 12 -17.44 -22.88 11.50
C ILE A 12 -17.14 -23.99 12.52
N SER A 13 -17.21 -25.25 12.11
CA SER A 13 -16.90 -26.38 13.01
C SER A 13 -15.45 -26.41 13.50
N SER A 14 -14.53 -25.84 12.72
CA SER A 14 -13.12 -25.77 13.10
C SER A 14 -12.84 -24.66 14.13
N LEU A 15 -13.71 -23.65 14.23
CA LEU A 15 -13.55 -22.57 15.21
C LEU A 15 -13.72 -23.06 16.65
N ASP A 16 -14.59 -24.04 16.88
CA ASP A 16 -14.84 -24.63 18.20
C ASP A 16 -13.62 -25.39 18.76
N LEU A 17 -12.66 -25.72 17.89
CA LEU A 17 -11.43 -26.44 18.25
C LEU A 17 -10.26 -25.50 18.57
N LEU A 18 -10.43 -24.19 18.40
CA LEU A 18 -9.34 -23.22 18.56
C LEU A 18 -9.29 -22.67 19.99
N PRO A 19 -8.07 -22.45 20.53
CA PRO A 19 -7.92 -21.77 21.81
C PRO A 19 -8.26 -20.27 21.67
N PRO A 20 -8.65 -19.58 22.77
CA PRO A 20 -9.09 -18.19 22.73
C PRO A 20 -8.09 -17.22 22.07
N GLU A 21 -6.80 -17.43 22.27
CA GLU A 21 -5.73 -16.60 21.68
C GLU A 21 -5.73 -16.68 20.14
N SER A 22 -6.09 -17.84 19.59
CA SER A 22 -6.18 -18.05 18.13
C SER A 22 -7.43 -17.38 17.54
N LEU A 23 -8.49 -17.19 18.33
CA LEU A 23 -9.70 -16.50 17.88
C LEU A 23 -9.48 -14.99 17.74
N GLU A 24 -8.64 -14.38 18.58
CA GLU A 24 -8.26 -12.97 18.42
C GLU A 24 -7.41 -12.75 17.16
N LEU A 25 -6.44 -13.62 16.89
CA LEU A 25 -5.69 -13.58 15.63
C LEU A 25 -6.61 -13.75 14.40
N LEU A 26 -7.62 -14.63 14.51
CA LEU A 26 -8.60 -14.82 13.45
C LEU A 26 -9.45 -13.57 13.20
N LYS A 27 -9.84 -12.82 14.24
CA LYS A 27 -10.54 -11.54 14.08
C LYS A 27 -9.71 -10.56 13.26
N GLU A 28 -8.43 -10.41 13.60
CA GLU A 28 -7.51 -9.53 12.86
C GLU A 28 -7.38 -9.98 11.41
N PHE A 29 -7.24 -11.28 11.18
CA PHE A 29 -7.14 -11.84 9.83
C PHE A 29 -8.42 -11.62 9.00
N VAL A 30 -9.61 -11.80 9.59
CA VAL A 30 -10.89 -11.52 8.92
C VAL A 30 -11.03 -10.03 8.62
N ALA A 31 -10.61 -9.16 9.54
CA ALA A 31 -10.59 -7.71 9.30
C ALA A 31 -9.66 -7.35 8.13
N PHE A 32 -8.48 -7.96 8.07
CA PHE A 32 -7.55 -7.83 6.95
C PHE A 32 -8.15 -8.30 5.62
N LEU A 33 -8.79 -9.48 5.59
CA LEU A 33 -9.43 -9.98 4.37
C LEU A 33 -10.54 -9.06 3.88
N ARG A 34 -11.32 -8.48 4.80
CA ARG A 34 -12.36 -7.50 4.45
C ARG A 34 -11.78 -6.22 3.87
N SER A 35 -10.67 -5.71 4.41
CA SER A 35 -10.04 -4.50 3.86
C SER A 35 -9.51 -4.75 2.45
N ARG A 36 -8.94 -5.93 2.18
CA ARG A 36 -8.45 -6.30 0.85
C ARG A 36 -9.55 -6.41 -0.19
N VAL A 37 -10.67 -7.06 0.15
CA VAL A 37 -11.82 -7.16 -0.75
C VAL A 37 -12.40 -5.77 -1.02
N ALA A 38 -12.47 -4.89 -0.01
CA ALA A 38 -12.90 -3.51 -0.19
C ALA A 38 -11.95 -2.71 -1.11
N GLU A 39 -10.63 -2.87 -0.95
CA GLU A 39 -9.63 -2.24 -1.84
C GLU A 39 -9.70 -2.75 -3.28
N GLU A 40 -10.05 -4.01 -3.49
CA GLU A 40 -10.24 -4.60 -4.83
C GLU A 40 -11.55 -4.16 -5.49
N GLU A 41 -12.60 -3.90 -4.70
CA GLU A 41 -13.89 -3.39 -5.15
C GLU A 41 -13.89 -1.88 -5.40
N GLU A 42 -13.01 -1.11 -4.73
CA GLU A 42 -12.82 0.28 -5.07
C GLU A 42 -12.19 0.37 -6.46
N PRO A 43 -12.87 1.00 -7.45
CA PRO A 43 -12.23 1.23 -8.73
C PRO A 43 -11.02 2.10 -8.46
N VAL A 44 -9.81 1.56 -8.66
CA VAL A 44 -8.58 2.33 -8.66
C VAL A 44 -8.85 3.49 -9.61
N ARG A 45 -9.06 4.69 -9.06
CA ARG A 45 -9.27 5.91 -9.84
C ARG A 45 -7.96 6.14 -10.56
N LYS A 46 -7.85 5.59 -11.77
CA LYS A 46 -6.76 5.87 -12.67
C LYS A 46 -6.91 7.33 -13.05
N GLY A 47 -6.11 8.18 -12.42
CA GLY A 47 -6.05 9.59 -12.80
C GLY A 47 -5.70 9.69 -14.28
N THR A 48 -6.34 10.61 -14.99
CA THR A 48 -6.01 10.84 -16.40
C THR A 48 -4.71 11.64 -16.51
N ALA A 49 -4.04 11.57 -17.67
CA ALA A 49 -2.88 12.43 -17.93
C ALA A 49 -3.26 13.93 -17.85
N GLU A 50 -4.52 14.26 -18.17
CA GLU A 50 -5.07 15.61 -18.06
C GLU A 50 -5.23 16.05 -16.60
N GLU A 51 -5.75 15.20 -15.73
CA GLU A 51 -5.84 15.45 -14.28
C GLU A 51 -4.45 15.60 -13.65
N LEU A 52 -3.48 14.80 -14.10
CA LEU A 52 -2.10 14.96 -13.65
C LEU A 52 -1.51 16.29 -14.12
N ALA A 53 -1.71 16.67 -15.38
CA ALA A 53 -1.21 17.94 -15.91
C ALA A 53 -1.81 19.17 -15.21
N GLY A 54 -3.08 19.09 -14.77
CA GLY A 54 -3.74 20.11 -13.96
C GLY A 54 -3.40 20.08 -12.45
N SER A 55 -2.63 19.08 -12.00
CA SER A 55 -2.25 18.94 -10.60
C SER A 55 -1.16 19.94 -10.20
N PRO A 56 -1.21 20.50 -8.96
CA PRO A 56 -0.12 21.30 -8.40
C PRO A 56 1.22 20.57 -8.29
N LEU A 57 1.25 19.26 -8.48
CA LEU A 57 2.48 18.45 -8.49
C LEU A 57 3.30 18.64 -9.77
N VAL A 58 2.64 18.88 -10.91
CA VAL A 58 3.33 19.10 -12.19
C VAL A 58 3.90 20.51 -12.20
N GLY A 59 5.21 20.63 -12.41
CA GLY A 59 5.91 21.92 -12.40
C GLY A 59 6.43 22.37 -11.03
N LEU A 60 6.23 21.59 -9.96
CA LEU A 60 6.73 21.91 -8.61
C LEU A 60 8.22 22.26 -8.55
N TRP A 61 9.01 21.71 -9.48
CA TRP A 61 10.45 21.87 -9.57
C TRP A 61 10.89 22.76 -10.74
N ALA A 62 9.95 23.32 -11.51
CA ALA A 62 10.27 24.08 -12.71
C ALA A 62 11.11 25.33 -12.40
N ASP A 63 10.88 25.95 -11.25
CA ASP A 63 11.58 27.17 -10.83
C ASP A 63 12.83 26.88 -9.98
N ARG A 64 13.18 25.60 -9.76
CA ARG A 64 14.36 25.24 -8.97
C ARG A 64 15.63 25.19 -9.83
N GLU A 65 16.27 26.35 -9.93
CA GLU A 65 17.52 26.55 -10.67
C GLU A 65 18.71 25.74 -10.13
N ASP A 66 18.66 25.32 -8.87
CA ASP A 66 19.71 24.52 -8.24
C ASP A 66 19.62 23.02 -8.57
N ILE A 67 18.50 22.58 -9.18
CA ILE A 67 18.33 21.24 -9.78
C ILE A 67 18.41 21.39 -11.29
N GLY A 68 19.56 21.84 -11.80
CA GLY A 68 19.82 21.89 -13.24
C GLY A 68 19.92 20.48 -13.84
N ASP A 69 21.06 19.83 -13.65
CA ASP A 69 21.23 18.41 -14.00
C ASP A 69 20.70 17.53 -12.85
N SER A 70 19.53 16.93 -13.09
CA SER A 70 18.85 16.08 -12.11
C SER A 70 19.68 14.86 -11.70
N VAL A 71 20.48 14.29 -12.60
CA VAL A 71 21.32 13.12 -12.31
C VAL A 71 22.46 13.52 -11.39
N GLU A 72 23.15 14.61 -11.72
CA GLU A 72 24.24 15.15 -10.90
C GLU A 72 23.76 15.64 -9.54
N PHE A 73 22.58 16.27 -9.48
CA PHE A 73 21.95 16.70 -8.23
C PHE A 73 21.69 15.51 -7.29
N VAL A 74 21.08 14.44 -7.79
CA VAL A 74 20.78 13.23 -7.00
C VAL A 74 22.06 12.53 -6.54
N ARG A 75 23.09 12.47 -7.39
CA ARG A 75 24.40 11.89 -7.03
C ARG A 75 25.01 12.64 -5.83
N LYS A 76 25.08 13.97 -5.90
CA LYS A 76 25.61 14.82 -4.82
C LYS A 76 24.79 14.69 -3.54
N LEU A 77 23.46 14.62 -3.66
CA LEU A 77 22.56 14.45 -2.53
C LEU A 77 22.84 13.13 -1.79
N ARG A 78 23.05 12.03 -2.53
CA ARG A 78 23.41 10.73 -1.95
C ARG A 78 24.71 10.80 -1.16
N GLU A 79 25.76 11.37 -1.75
CA GLU A 79 27.07 11.53 -1.07
C GLU A 79 26.97 12.37 0.21
N GLN A 80 26.10 13.39 0.24
CA GLN A 80 25.85 14.19 1.45
C GLN A 80 25.15 13.39 2.55
N ILE A 81 24.15 12.58 2.19
CA ILE A 81 23.42 11.72 3.14
C ILE A 81 24.36 10.66 3.72
N GLU A 82 25.14 9.98 2.88
CA GLU A 82 26.09 8.96 3.31
C GLU A 82 27.13 9.53 4.28
N ARG A 83 27.70 10.71 3.99
CA ARG A 83 28.64 11.40 4.90
C ARG A 83 28.01 11.77 6.25
N ARG A 84 26.70 12.02 6.30
CA ARG A 84 25.99 12.34 7.54
C ARG A 84 25.72 11.10 8.40
N HIS A 85 25.50 9.95 7.78
CA HIS A 85 25.20 8.70 8.48
C HIS A 85 26.45 7.95 8.95
N TYR A 86 27.61 8.21 8.32
CA TYR A 86 28.87 7.52 8.62
C TYR A 86 29.94 8.41 9.27
N GLY A 87 29.56 9.63 9.69
CA GLY A 87 30.42 10.63 10.35
C GLY A 87 30.13 10.80 11.83
#